data_AF-A0A1X0R3A2-F1
#
_entry.id   AF-A0A1X0R3A2-F1
#
_cell.length_a   1.000
_cell.length_b   1.000
_cell.length_c   1.000
_cell.angle_alpha   90.00
_cell.angle_beta   90.00
_cell.angle_gamma   90.00
#
_symmetry.space_group_name_H-M   'P 1'
#
loop_
_entity.id
_entity.type
_entity.pdbx_description
1 polymer ?
#
loop_
_entity_poly.entity_id
_entity_poly.type
_entity_poly.pdbx_seq_one_letter_code
_entity_poly.pdbx_strand_id
1 'polypeptide(L)'
;MTPIPTSPNDLHSSLIESFQIICSHEQIELCQKLGLLNKSEQHQAIRMAKAVIDHQQLPVHANDWHNLIDWVHTLRDRYKHQLDQQSIRTLSDDSERIQYFDQIASLSARLEMYGQAHDDLTDLLAALKGLRNDWKHRRRDVENIVLSILSASNEYRVIKVTRSHLTALGLGFSSIGKYYIVFESHVSDETRKALLNHVAHDFSQVFQENAAQNLARMAGNYHRVFDQPEEGDVIADIQQFVRQVYHHRPRSVILNYPTSLPIDPEAGSSFLERRKSVVLVDEQETILFNMAQPQFEPAGWDWPQILKHKKPRNIWSTSVSRLADHFAQVGLDYYSNMLNNAQLMHAHRTQMLEFATHSLLKVYRALQLEQGLANLNRTLCILYKLQQHTHHLSQPKI
;
A
#
# COMPACT_ATOMS: atom_id res chain seq x y z
N MET A 1 15.34 27.63 -22.65
CA MET A 1 14.50 28.28 -23.67
C MET A 1 14.97 27.81 -25.04
N THR A 2 14.13 27.11 -25.78
CA THR A 2 14.36 26.98 -27.24
C THR A 2 14.35 28.38 -27.85
N PRO A 3 15.38 28.75 -28.65
CA PRO A 3 15.50 30.10 -29.18
C PRO A 3 14.28 30.40 -30.05
N ILE A 4 13.59 31.52 -29.77
CA ILE A 4 12.47 31.95 -30.61
C ILE A 4 13.04 32.31 -31.97
N PRO A 5 12.57 31.67 -33.06
CA PRO A 5 13.10 31.93 -34.39
C PRO A 5 12.97 33.42 -34.76
N THR A 6 13.87 33.87 -35.62
CA THR A 6 13.91 35.25 -36.11
C THR A 6 13.40 35.39 -37.52
N SER A 7 13.26 34.29 -38.27
CA SER A 7 12.70 34.31 -39.62
C SER A 7 11.16 34.28 -39.55
N PRO A 8 10.46 35.01 -40.43
CA PRO A 8 8.99 35.07 -40.42
C PRO A 8 8.35 33.71 -40.74
N ASN A 9 8.98 32.89 -41.59
CA ASN A 9 8.49 31.55 -41.91
C ASN A 9 8.60 30.61 -40.72
N ASP A 10 9.71 30.65 -39.98
CA ASP A 10 9.90 29.82 -38.80
C ASP A 10 9.01 30.27 -37.62
N LEU A 11 8.77 31.58 -37.50
CA LEU A 11 7.80 32.14 -36.56
C LEU A 11 6.38 31.69 -36.85
N HIS A 12 5.99 31.63 -38.13
CA HIS A 12 4.68 31.14 -38.54
C HIS A 12 4.50 29.66 -38.21
N SER A 13 5.48 28.81 -38.53
CA SER A 13 5.47 27.39 -38.15
C SER A 13 5.39 27.21 -36.63
N SER A 14 6.17 27.98 -35.87
CA SER A 14 6.15 27.95 -34.40
C SER A 14 4.80 28.39 -33.81
N LEU A 15 4.08 29.30 -34.48
CA LEU A 15 2.75 29.74 -34.09
C LEU A 15 1.74 28.59 -34.27
N ILE A 16 1.79 27.89 -35.40
CA ILE A 16 0.93 26.73 -35.68
C ILE A 16 1.14 25.66 -34.62
N GLU A 17 2.39 25.29 -34.35
CA GLU A 17 2.74 24.31 -33.30
C GLU A 17 2.22 24.73 -31.93
N SER A 18 2.37 26.01 -31.58
CA SER A 18 1.85 26.53 -30.30
C SER A 18 0.32 26.40 -30.20
N PHE A 19 -0.42 26.71 -31.27
CA PHE A 19 -1.88 26.59 -31.29
C PHE A 19 -2.35 25.14 -31.29
N GLN A 20 -1.60 24.22 -31.92
CA GLN A 20 -1.85 22.77 -31.81
C GLN A 20 -1.74 22.29 -30.37
N ILE A 21 -0.77 22.79 -29.60
CA ILE A 21 -0.60 22.45 -28.19
C ILE A 21 -1.71 23.09 -27.34
N ILE A 22 -1.98 24.38 -27.51
CA ILE A 22 -3.03 25.10 -26.74
C ILE A 22 -4.42 24.47 -26.95
N CYS A 23 -4.70 23.99 -28.17
CA CYS A 23 -5.97 23.37 -28.52
C CYS A 23 -5.92 21.84 -28.51
N SER A 24 -4.89 21.24 -27.91
CA SER A 24 -4.84 19.79 -27.76
C SER A 24 -6.00 19.30 -26.90
N HIS A 25 -6.40 18.03 -27.08
CA HIS A 25 -7.47 17.44 -26.30
C HIS A 25 -7.22 17.56 -24.79
N GLU A 26 -5.98 17.30 -24.38
CA GLU A 26 -5.52 17.35 -22.99
C GLU A 26 -5.62 18.77 -22.40
N GLN A 27 -5.21 19.80 -23.14
CA GLN A 27 -5.27 21.19 -22.67
C GLN A 27 -6.71 21.72 -22.62
N ILE A 28 -7.56 21.34 -23.59
CA ILE A 28 -8.98 21.69 -23.56
C ILE A 28 -9.69 21.01 -22.38
N GLU A 29 -9.39 19.73 -22.13
CA GLU A 29 -9.95 19.01 -20.97
C GLU A 29 -9.50 19.63 -19.65
N LEU A 30 -8.21 20.02 -19.54
CA LEU A 30 -7.68 20.75 -18.38
C LEU A 30 -8.41 22.08 -18.18
N CYS A 31 -8.61 22.84 -19.26
CA CYS A 31 -9.34 24.10 -19.22
C CYS A 31 -10.80 23.91 -18.76
N GLN A 32 -11.45 22.83 -19.18
CA GLN A 32 -12.80 22.49 -18.74
C GLN A 32 -12.85 22.15 -17.25
N LYS A 33 -11.94 21.28 -16.78
CA LYS A 33 -11.88 20.83 -15.39
C LYS A 33 -11.60 21.97 -14.42
N LEU A 34 -10.79 22.94 -14.83
CA LEU A 34 -10.43 24.11 -14.01
C LEU A 34 -11.32 25.33 -14.23
N GLY A 35 -12.31 25.24 -15.13
CA GLY A 35 -13.18 26.38 -15.46
C GLY A 35 -12.44 27.55 -16.10
N LEU A 36 -11.29 27.30 -16.75
CA LEU A 36 -10.47 28.32 -17.39
C LEU A 36 -11.12 28.88 -18.66
N LEU A 37 -11.94 28.08 -19.34
CA LEU A 37 -12.68 28.49 -20.53
C LEU A 37 -14.12 27.98 -20.45
N ASN A 38 -15.08 28.86 -20.71
CA ASN A 38 -16.48 28.45 -20.89
C ASN A 38 -16.71 27.82 -22.28
N LYS A 39 -17.87 27.17 -22.48
CA LYS A 39 -18.17 26.48 -23.75
C LYS A 39 -18.08 27.40 -24.97
N SER A 40 -18.57 28.64 -24.88
CA SER A 40 -18.50 29.60 -26.00
C SER A 40 -17.06 30.01 -26.33
N GLU A 41 -16.23 30.26 -25.31
CA GLU A 41 -14.83 30.61 -25.46
C GLU A 41 -14.01 29.45 -26.06
N GLN A 42 -14.35 28.20 -25.72
CA GLN A 42 -13.74 27.02 -26.34
C GLN A 42 -14.06 26.93 -27.84
N HIS A 43 -15.32 27.13 -28.23
CA HIS A 43 -15.69 27.14 -29.65
C HIS A 43 -15.01 28.30 -30.41
N GLN A 44 -14.80 29.44 -29.75
CA GLN A 44 -14.06 30.55 -30.32
C GLN A 44 -12.56 30.21 -30.47
N ALA A 45 -11.94 29.64 -29.44
CA ALA A 45 -10.56 29.19 -29.46
C ALA A 45 -10.30 28.18 -30.59
N ILE A 46 -11.16 27.17 -30.70
CA ILE A 46 -11.07 26.15 -31.76
C ILE A 46 -11.23 26.79 -33.14
N ARG A 47 -12.15 27.75 -33.32
CA ARG A 47 -12.31 28.46 -34.60
C ARG A 47 -11.07 29.27 -34.96
N MET A 48 -10.50 29.99 -34.00
CA MET A 48 -9.28 30.79 -34.20
C MET A 48 -8.08 29.89 -34.50
N ALA A 49 -7.93 28.80 -33.75
CA ALA A 49 -6.89 27.79 -34.00
C ALA A 49 -7.05 27.14 -35.38
N LYS A 50 -8.29 26.83 -35.80
CA LYS A 50 -8.56 26.29 -37.14
C LYS A 50 -8.12 27.23 -38.26
N ALA A 51 -8.34 28.53 -38.10
CA ALA A 51 -7.88 29.53 -39.07
C ALA A 51 -6.34 29.58 -39.18
N VAL A 52 -5.65 29.48 -38.04
CA VAL A 52 -4.18 29.51 -37.99
C VAL A 52 -3.57 28.18 -38.46
N ILE A 53 -4.14 27.04 -38.06
CA ILE A 53 -3.60 25.69 -38.30
C ILE A 53 -3.99 25.19 -39.71
N ASP A 54 -5.28 25.15 -40.03
CA ASP A 54 -5.79 24.50 -41.26
C ASP A 54 -5.67 25.42 -42.46
N HIS A 55 -5.89 26.72 -42.26
CA HIS A 55 -5.88 27.70 -43.35
C HIS A 55 -4.55 28.44 -43.46
N GLN A 56 -3.63 28.26 -42.51
CA GLN A 56 -2.36 28.98 -42.45
C GLN A 56 -2.55 30.50 -42.59
N GLN A 57 -3.69 30.99 -42.09
CA GLN A 57 -4.10 32.38 -42.24
C GLN A 57 -3.62 33.17 -41.03
N LEU A 58 -2.65 34.06 -41.28
CA LEU A 58 -2.30 35.10 -40.33
C LEU A 58 -3.35 36.22 -40.37
N PRO A 59 -3.60 36.88 -39.22
CA PRO A 59 -4.44 38.08 -39.21
C PRO A 59 -3.89 39.15 -40.17
N VAL A 60 -4.77 39.76 -40.96
CA VAL A 60 -4.39 40.79 -41.95
C VAL A 60 -4.65 42.19 -41.41
N HIS A 61 -5.74 42.38 -40.66
CA HIS A 61 -6.11 43.67 -40.08
C HIS A 61 -5.58 43.82 -38.64
N ALA A 62 -5.29 45.06 -38.26
CA ALA A 62 -4.81 45.40 -36.91
C ALA A 62 -5.79 44.95 -35.81
N ASN A 63 -7.10 45.01 -36.07
CA ASN A 63 -8.13 44.56 -35.13
C ASN A 63 -8.10 43.04 -34.91
N ASP A 64 -7.81 42.25 -35.94
CA ASP A 64 -7.73 40.79 -35.84
C ASP A 64 -6.50 40.36 -35.04
N TRP A 65 -5.37 41.05 -35.24
CA TRP A 65 -4.18 40.90 -34.40
C TRP A 65 -4.49 41.22 -32.94
N HIS A 66 -5.19 42.33 -32.68
CA HIS A 66 -5.55 42.74 -31.32
C HIS A 66 -6.43 41.70 -30.64
N ASN A 67 -7.47 41.21 -31.32
CA ASN A 67 -8.38 40.20 -30.78
C ASN A 67 -7.67 38.88 -30.45
N LEU A 68 -6.74 38.43 -31.32
CA LEU A 68 -5.96 37.22 -31.11
C LEU A 68 -5.02 37.36 -29.91
N ILE A 69 -4.29 38.49 -29.84
CA ILE A 69 -3.36 38.79 -28.75
C ILE A 69 -4.11 38.92 -27.42
N ASP A 70 -5.23 39.64 -27.38
CA ASP A 70 -6.07 39.82 -26.18
C ASP A 70 -6.63 38.49 -25.66
N TRP A 71 -7.06 37.60 -26.57
CA TRP A 71 -7.51 36.27 -26.19
C TRP A 71 -6.40 35.44 -25.54
N VAL A 72 -5.20 35.39 -26.15
CA VAL A 72 -4.06 34.66 -25.57
C VAL A 72 -3.64 35.28 -24.24
N HIS A 73 -3.67 36.61 -24.11
CA HIS A 73 -3.41 37.32 -22.85
C HIS A 73 -4.40 36.94 -21.75
N THR A 74 -5.70 36.95 -22.07
CA THR A 74 -6.76 36.59 -21.13
C THR A 74 -6.58 35.15 -20.64
N LEU A 75 -6.31 34.22 -21.56
CA LEU A 75 -6.09 32.82 -21.19
C LEU A 75 -4.82 32.66 -20.33
N ARG A 76 -3.72 33.32 -20.69
CA ARG A 76 -2.48 33.36 -19.90
C ARG A 76 -2.75 33.84 -18.48
N ASP A 77 -3.51 34.91 -18.32
CA ASP A 77 -3.78 35.49 -17.00
C ASP A 77 -4.64 34.56 -16.13
N ARG A 78 -5.57 33.82 -16.74
CA ARG A 78 -6.34 32.77 -16.04
C ARG A 78 -5.44 31.61 -15.60
N TYR A 79 -4.52 31.15 -16.45
CA TYR A 79 -3.52 30.14 -16.09
C TYR A 79 -2.64 30.64 -14.94
N LYS A 80 -2.10 31.85 -15.05
CA LYS A 80 -1.28 32.47 -14.00
C LYS A 80 -2.03 32.56 -12.67
N HIS A 81 -3.28 33.01 -12.71
CA HIS A 81 -4.12 33.06 -11.51
C HIS A 81 -4.30 31.67 -10.86
N GLN A 82 -4.46 30.61 -11.67
CA GLN A 82 -4.53 29.23 -11.15
C GLN A 82 -3.21 28.77 -10.51
N LEU A 83 -2.06 29.09 -11.12
CA LEU A 83 -0.76 28.79 -10.52
C LEU A 83 -0.60 29.47 -9.17
N ASP A 84 -0.92 30.77 -9.10
CA ASP A 84 -0.82 31.56 -7.87
C ASP A 84 -1.76 31.02 -6.78
N GLN A 85 -3.01 30.72 -7.13
CA GLN A 85 -4.02 30.16 -6.23
C GLN A 85 -3.57 28.81 -5.63
N GLN A 86 -2.96 27.96 -6.47
CA GLN A 86 -2.47 26.64 -6.07
C GLN A 86 -1.05 26.68 -5.48
N SER A 87 -0.42 27.85 -5.43
CA SER A 87 0.96 28.04 -4.96
C SER A 87 1.98 27.21 -5.76
N ILE A 88 1.76 27.06 -7.06
CA ILE A 88 2.65 26.32 -7.97
C ILE A 88 3.81 27.23 -8.37
N ARG A 89 5.03 26.72 -8.29
CA ARG A 89 6.24 27.44 -8.72
C ARG A 89 6.30 27.51 -10.25
N THR A 90 6.54 28.70 -10.79
CA THR A 90 6.86 28.88 -12.21
C THR A 90 8.29 28.43 -12.50
N LEU A 91 8.49 27.67 -13.58
CA LEU A 91 9.79 27.12 -13.95
C LEU A 91 10.48 28.04 -14.96
N SER A 92 11.81 28.15 -14.81
CA SER A 92 12.58 29.21 -15.48
C SER A 92 12.84 28.87 -16.95
N ASP A 93 13.02 27.59 -17.26
CA ASP A 93 13.36 27.12 -18.59
C ASP A 93 12.73 25.76 -18.95
N ASP A 94 12.78 25.46 -20.26
CA ASP A 94 12.24 24.21 -20.81
C ASP A 94 13.02 22.98 -20.32
N SER A 95 14.29 23.12 -19.94
CA SER A 95 15.10 21.99 -19.46
C SER A 95 14.68 21.53 -18.06
N GLU A 96 14.39 22.46 -17.15
CA GLU A 96 13.82 22.19 -15.82
C GLU A 96 12.46 21.50 -15.97
N ARG A 97 11.61 21.94 -16.91
CA ARG A 97 10.32 21.28 -17.19
C ARG A 97 10.47 19.85 -17.68
N ILE A 98 11.35 19.62 -18.66
CA ILE A 98 11.61 18.27 -19.20
C ILE A 98 12.10 17.36 -18.07
N GLN A 99 13.07 17.81 -17.27
CA GLN A 99 13.57 17.05 -16.12
C GLN A 99 12.46 16.68 -15.14
N TYR A 100 11.52 17.59 -14.87
CA TYR A 100 10.43 17.32 -13.94
C TYR A 100 9.42 16.31 -14.52
N PHE A 101 9.15 16.35 -15.83
CA PHE A 101 8.33 15.31 -16.47
C PHE A 101 9.03 13.95 -16.53
N ASP A 102 10.35 13.92 -16.78
CA ASP A 102 11.14 12.69 -16.71
C ASP A 102 11.12 12.10 -15.29
N GLN A 103 11.20 12.96 -14.26
CA GLN A 103 11.08 12.56 -12.87
C GLN A 103 9.69 11.98 -12.55
N ILE A 104 8.60 12.54 -13.12
CA ILE A 104 7.26 11.93 -13.01
C ILE A 104 7.24 10.54 -13.61
N ALA A 105 7.78 10.36 -14.82
CA ALA A 105 7.80 9.07 -15.48
C ALA A 105 8.57 8.02 -14.65
N SER A 106 9.73 8.40 -14.12
CA SER A 106 10.53 7.56 -13.22
C SER A 106 9.80 7.20 -11.93
N LEU A 107 9.20 8.19 -11.25
CA LEU A 107 8.44 7.95 -10.01
C LEU A 107 7.17 7.13 -10.26
N SER A 108 6.52 7.31 -11.41
CA SER A 108 5.34 6.52 -11.80
C SER A 108 5.71 5.05 -12.00
N ALA A 109 6.82 4.75 -12.66
CA ALA A 109 7.28 3.38 -12.85
C ALA A 109 7.63 2.71 -11.51
N ARG A 110 8.30 3.43 -10.60
CA ARG A 110 8.58 2.93 -9.24
C ARG A 110 7.30 2.72 -8.42
N LEU A 111 6.32 3.61 -8.56
CA LEU A 111 5.03 3.49 -7.90
C LEU A 111 4.21 2.30 -8.44
N GLU A 112 4.32 1.99 -9.73
CA GLU A 112 3.72 0.80 -10.34
C GLU A 112 4.32 -0.48 -9.75
N MET A 113 5.64 -0.55 -9.58
CA MET A 113 6.28 -1.69 -8.89
C MET A 113 5.79 -1.82 -7.44
N TYR A 114 5.63 -0.69 -6.73
CA TYR A 114 5.04 -0.68 -5.38
C TYR A 114 3.60 -1.17 -5.38
N GLY A 115 2.81 -0.81 -6.41
CA GLY A 115 1.46 -1.32 -6.64
C GLY A 115 1.43 -2.83 -6.88
N GLN A 116 2.34 -3.37 -7.70
CA GLN A 116 2.44 -4.81 -7.91
C GLN A 116 2.75 -5.56 -6.61
N ALA A 117 3.65 -5.02 -5.78
CA ALA A 117 3.93 -5.61 -4.46
C ALA A 117 2.73 -5.52 -3.50
N HIS A 118 1.83 -4.56 -3.69
CA HIS A 118 0.56 -4.48 -2.95
C HIS A 118 -0.45 -5.55 -3.42
N ASP A 119 -0.52 -5.80 -4.73
CA ASP A 119 -1.35 -6.86 -5.30
C ASP A 119 -0.87 -8.26 -4.84
N ASP A 120 0.45 -8.50 -4.87
CA ASP A 120 1.05 -9.75 -4.39
C ASP A 120 0.73 -10.00 -2.89
N LEU A 121 0.68 -8.94 -2.08
CA LEU A 121 0.28 -9.00 -0.68
C LEU A 121 -1.23 -9.29 -0.51
N THR A 122 -2.07 -8.82 -1.43
CA THR A 122 -3.50 -9.15 -1.48
C THR A 122 -3.72 -10.64 -1.74
N ASP A 123 -2.95 -11.21 -2.67
CA ASP A 123 -2.98 -12.66 -2.93
C ASP A 123 -2.48 -13.47 -1.73
N LEU A 124 -1.42 -13.00 -1.07
CA LEU A 124 -0.91 -13.61 0.17
C LEU A 124 -1.98 -13.64 1.27
N LEU A 125 -2.72 -12.54 1.45
CA LEU A 125 -3.83 -12.49 2.40
C LEU A 125 -4.91 -13.53 2.11
N ALA A 126 -5.26 -13.72 0.84
CA ALA A 126 -6.21 -14.75 0.43
C ALA A 126 -5.70 -16.16 0.75
N ALA A 127 -4.42 -16.43 0.46
CA ALA A 127 -3.78 -17.72 0.74
C ALA A 127 -3.71 -18.01 2.26
N LEU A 128 -3.29 -17.05 3.07
CA LEU A 128 -3.24 -17.18 4.54
C LEU A 128 -4.63 -17.39 5.14
N LYS A 129 -5.65 -16.69 4.62
CA LYS A 129 -7.05 -16.91 5.01
C LYS A 129 -7.51 -18.31 4.67
N GLY A 130 -7.12 -18.84 3.50
CA GLY A 130 -7.34 -20.23 3.12
C GLY A 130 -6.71 -21.21 4.11
N LEU A 131 -5.41 -21.08 4.38
CA LEU A 131 -4.67 -21.94 5.31
C LEU A 131 -5.27 -21.93 6.72
N ARG A 132 -5.63 -20.75 7.24
CA ARG A 132 -6.29 -20.61 8.54
C ARG A 132 -7.62 -21.37 8.58
N ASN A 133 -8.43 -21.23 7.52
CA ASN A 133 -9.72 -21.90 7.42
C ASN A 133 -9.55 -23.41 7.30
N ASP A 134 -8.60 -23.88 6.51
CA ASP A 134 -8.28 -25.30 6.39
C ASP A 134 -7.84 -25.87 7.74
N TRP A 135 -6.92 -25.19 8.43
CA TRP A 135 -6.40 -25.62 9.73
C TRP A 135 -7.50 -25.74 10.79
N LYS A 136 -8.47 -24.81 10.80
CA LYS A 136 -9.63 -24.83 11.71
C LYS A 136 -10.39 -26.16 11.69
N HIS A 137 -10.37 -26.87 10.56
CA HIS A 137 -11.09 -28.14 10.38
C HIS A 137 -10.19 -29.39 10.53
N ARG A 138 -8.88 -29.23 10.74
CA ARG A 138 -7.89 -30.33 10.81
C ARG A 138 -7.71 -30.97 12.18
N ARG A 139 -8.62 -30.73 13.13
CA ARG A 139 -8.56 -31.32 14.49
C ARG A 139 -8.30 -32.83 14.47
N ARG A 140 -9.00 -33.55 13.58
CA ARG A 140 -8.86 -35.01 13.48
C ARG A 140 -7.49 -35.43 12.96
N ASP A 141 -6.93 -34.67 12.03
CA ASP A 141 -5.60 -34.94 11.47
C ASP A 141 -4.52 -34.67 12.52
N VAL A 142 -4.67 -33.61 13.31
CA VAL A 142 -3.82 -33.32 14.47
C VAL A 142 -3.86 -34.49 15.47
N GLU A 143 -5.05 -35.00 15.80
CA GLU A 143 -5.18 -36.16 16.69
C GLU A 143 -4.48 -37.41 16.13
N ASN A 144 -4.57 -37.66 14.82
CA ASN A 144 -3.88 -38.77 14.16
C ASN A 144 -2.36 -38.61 14.19
N ILE A 145 -1.83 -37.40 13.99
CA ILE A 145 -0.39 -37.11 14.07
C ILE A 145 0.10 -37.36 15.50
N VAL A 146 -0.63 -36.88 16.51
CA VAL A 146 -0.28 -37.13 17.93
C VAL A 146 -0.28 -38.64 18.22
N LEU A 147 -1.28 -39.39 17.74
CA LEU A 147 -1.28 -40.85 17.89
C LEU A 147 -0.08 -41.51 17.20
N SER A 148 0.33 -41.01 16.04
CA SER A 148 1.52 -41.50 15.32
C SER A 148 2.80 -41.27 16.13
N ILE A 149 2.99 -40.06 16.67
CA ILE A 149 4.12 -39.71 17.56
C ILE A 149 4.15 -40.65 18.77
N LEU A 150 3.00 -40.81 19.43
CA LEU A 150 2.90 -41.67 20.61
C LEU A 150 3.17 -43.16 20.28
N SER A 151 2.82 -43.62 19.08
CA SER A 151 3.08 -45.00 18.66
C SER A 151 4.53 -45.28 18.29
N ALA A 152 5.30 -44.23 17.96
CA ALA A 152 6.71 -44.33 17.60
C ALA A 152 7.64 -44.46 18.82
N SER A 153 7.14 -44.18 20.02
CA SER A 153 7.90 -44.23 21.28
C SER A 153 7.31 -45.26 22.25
N ASN A 154 8.19 -46.03 22.91
CA ASN A 154 7.82 -46.97 23.96
C ASN A 154 7.67 -46.32 25.34
N GLU A 155 7.91 -45.01 25.45
CA GLU A 155 7.87 -44.26 26.72
C GLU A 155 6.43 -44.00 27.20
N TYR A 156 5.44 -44.17 26.32
CA TYR A 156 4.04 -43.84 26.60
C TYR A 156 3.17 -45.08 26.70
N ARG A 157 2.42 -45.20 27.80
CA ARG A 157 1.34 -46.17 27.91
C ARG A 157 0.04 -45.55 27.39
N VAL A 158 -0.25 -45.77 26.12
CA VAL A 158 -1.50 -45.32 25.48
C VAL A 158 -2.56 -46.42 25.54
N ILE A 159 -3.77 -46.09 25.99
CA ILE A 159 -4.90 -47.02 25.99
C ILE A 159 -6.10 -46.45 25.24
N LYS A 160 -6.82 -47.32 24.53
CA LYS A 160 -8.17 -47.03 24.05
C LYS A 160 -9.18 -47.37 25.15
N VAL A 161 -9.98 -46.40 25.55
CA VAL A 161 -10.90 -46.55 26.68
C VAL A 161 -12.07 -47.46 26.30
N THR A 162 -12.28 -48.51 27.08
CA THR A 162 -13.42 -49.43 27.01
C THR A 162 -14.26 -49.31 28.29
N ARG A 163 -15.40 -50.01 28.38
CA ARG A 163 -16.25 -49.98 29.58
C ARG A 163 -15.50 -50.38 30.86
N SER A 164 -14.55 -51.32 30.79
CA SER A 164 -13.75 -51.75 31.95
C SER A 164 -12.77 -50.67 32.44
N HIS A 165 -12.34 -49.77 31.56
CA HIS A 165 -11.41 -48.68 31.90
C HIS A 165 -12.10 -47.48 32.58
N LEU A 166 -13.42 -47.33 32.47
CA LEU A 166 -14.15 -46.17 33.00
C LEU A 166 -13.99 -46.01 34.51
N THR A 167 -14.29 -47.07 35.27
CA THR A 167 -14.17 -47.06 36.74
C THR A 167 -12.71 -46.91 37.17
N ALA A 168 -11.79 -47.55 36.43
CA ALA A 168 -10.37 -47.53 36.71
C ALA A 168 -9.74 -46.15 36.57
N LEU A 169 -10.04 -45.46 35.47
CA LEU A 169 -9.51 -44.13 35.17
C LEU A 169 -10.42 -42.99 35.66
N GLY A 170 -11.64 -43.28 36.13
CA GLY A 170 -12.59 -42.24 36.54
C GLY A 170 -13.14 -41.43 35.38
N LEU A 171 -13.41 -42.10 34.27
CA LEU A 171 -13.91 -41.48 33.05
C LEU A 171 -15.41 -41.70 32.92
N GLY A 172 -16.12 -40.74 32.31
CA GLY A 172 -17.52 -40.90 31.95
C GLY A 172 -17.71 -41.72 30.66
N PHE A 173 -18.94 -42.13 30.38
CA PHE A 173 -19.29 -42.88 29.17
C PHE A 173 -18.89 -42.17 27.85
N SER A 174 -18.82 -40.83 27.85
CA SER A 174 -18.35 -40.00 26.72
C SER A 174 -16.87 -40.18 26.35
N SER A 175 -16.11 -40.90 27.19
CA SER A 175 -14.70 -41.21 26.96
C SER A 175 -14.49 -42.56 26.29
N ILE A 176 -15.52 -43.42 26.19
CA ILE A 176 -15.40 -44.72 25.49
C ILE A 176 -14.94 -44.48 24.05
N GLY A 177 -13.97 -45.27 23.59
CA GLY A 177 -13.42 -45.21 22.24
C GLY A 177 -12.32 -44.16 22.03
N LYS A 178 -12.09 -43.26 23.00
CA LYS A 178 -11.01 -42.27 22.95
C LYS A 178 -9.69 -42.83 23.48
N TYR A 179 -8.60 -42.22 23.05
CA TYR A 179 -7.25 -42.57 23.48
C TYR A 179 -6.79 -41.71 24.66
N TYR A 180 -6.13 -42.36 25.62
CA TYR A 180 -5.58 -41.73 26.81
C TYR A 180 -4.14 -42.18 27.03
N ILE A 181 -3.27 -41.24 27.40
CA ILE A 181 -1.95 -41.52 27.94
C ILE A 181 -2.11 -41.71 29.44
N VAL A 182 -1.63 -42.82 29.97
CA VAL A 182 -1.74 -43.17 31.39
C VAL A 182 -0.35 -43.18 32.00
N PHE A 183 -0.19 -42.46 33.11
CA PHE A 183 1.06 -42.40 33.85
C PHE A 183 0.93 -43.22 35.13
N GLU A 184 1.98 -43.97 35.46
CA GLU A 184 2.03 -44.72 36.70
C GLU A 184 2.16 -43.79 37.92
N SER A 185 1.72 -44.27 39.07
CA SER A 185 1.65 -43.48 40.31
C SER A 185 3.02 -43.07 40.85
N HIS A 186 4.07 -43.82 40.49
CA HIS A 186 5.44 -43.59 40.94
C HIS A 186 6.21 -42.55 40.10
N VAL A 187 5.68 -42.15 38.94
CA VAL A 187 6.30 -41.12 38.08
C VAL A 187 6.14 -39.75 38.76
N SER A 188 7.18 -38.91 38.80
CA SER A 188 7.04 -37.56 39.37
C SER A 188 6.20 -36.65 38.46
N ASP A 189 5.70 -35.54 38.99
CA ASP A 189 4.94 -34.57 38.19
C ASP A 189 5.82 -33.92 37.11
N GLU A 190 7.09 -33.67 37.43
CA GLU A 190 8.10 -33.12 36.52
C GLU A 190 8.36 -34.09 35.35
N THR A 191 8.50 -35.38 35.62
CA THR A 191 8.72 -36.39 34.57
C THR A 191 7.48 -36.52 33.67
N ARG A 192 6.26 -36.44 34.21
CA ARG A 192 5.03 -36.46 33.39
C ARG A 192 4.94 -35.25 32.46
N LYS A 193 5.29 -34.07 32.96
CA LYS A 193 5.33 -32.82 32.17
C LYS A 193 6.41 -32.88 31.10
N ALA A 194 7.61 -33.37 31.43
CA ALA A 194 8.70 -33.55 30.47
C ALA A 194 8.29 -34.48 29.33
N LEU A 195 7.66 -35.63 29.64
CA LEU A 195 7.14 -36.55 28.63
C LEU A 195 6.09 -35.90 27.71
N LEU A 196 5.17 -35.10 28.26
CA LEU A 196 4.19 -34.38 27.43
C LEU A 196 4.81 -33.23 26.62
N ASN A 197 5.86 -32.60 27.12
CA ASN A 197 6.63 -31.61 26.37
C ASN A 197 7.41 -32.25 25.22
N HIS A 198 7.91 -33.48 25.37
CA HIS A 198 8.50 -34.21 24.24
C HIS A 198 7.48 -34.43 23.12
N VAL A 199 6.25 -34.85 23.45
CA VAL A 199 5.16 -34.96 22.46
C VAL A 199 4.85 -33.62 21.78
N ALA A 200 4.85 -32.52 22.55
CA ALA A 200 4.65 -31.18 22.01
C ALA A 200 5.80 -30.74 21.10
N HIS A 201 7.04 -31.10 21.44
CA HIS A 201 8.23 -30.83 20.65
C HIS A 201 8.21 -31.59 19.32
N ASP A 202 7.94 -32.89 19.34
CA ASP A 202 7.84 -33.72 18.13
C ASP A 202 6.72 -33.22 17.21
N PHE A 203 5.57 -32.86 17.78
CA PHE A 203 4.48 -32.24 17.03
C PHE A 203 4.91 -30.89 16.43
N SER A 204 5.64 -30.08 17.19
CA SER A 204 6.17 -28.79 16.73
C SER A 204 7.06 -28.96 15.50
N GLN A 205 7.93 -29.97 15.47
CA GLN A 205 8.78 -30.24 14.31
C GLN A 205 7.94 -30.55 13.06
N VAL A 206 6.97 -31.47 13.18
CA VAL A 206 6.05 -31.83 12.07
C VAL A 206 5.25 -30.60 11.60
N PHE A 207 4.76 -29.80 12.54
CA PHE A 207 4.03 -28.57 12.22
C PHE A 207 4.92 -27.57 11.49
N GLN A 208 6.14 -27.33 11.99
CA GLN A 208 7.07 -26.37 11.42
C GLN A 208 7.48 -26.75 10.00
N GLU A 209 7.72 -28.04 9.72
CA GLU A 209 7.98 -28.53 8.36
C GLU A 209 6.78 -28.27 7.43
N ASN A 210 5.55 -28.56 7.89
CA ASN A 210 4.35 -28.29 7.11
C ASN A 210 4.15 -26.80 6.86
N ALA A 211 4.35 -25.97 7.89
CA ALA A 211 4.27 -24.53 7.81
C ALA A 211 5.32 -23.97 6.84
N ALA A 212 6.56 -24.47 6.90
CA ALA A 212 7.63 -24.09 5.98
C ALA A 212 7.29 -24.47 4.53
N GLN A 213 6.71 -25.63 4.27
CA GLN A 213 6.26 -26.02 2.93
C GLN A 213 5.11 -25.13 2.43
N ASN A 214 4.15 -24.81 3.29
CA ASN A 214 3.07 -23.90 2.93
C ASN A 214 3.61 -22.49 2.64
N LEU A 215 4.56 -22.01 3.45
CA LEU A 215 5.26 -20.75 3.21
C LEU A 215 6.07 -20.77 1.91
N ALA A 216 6.79 -21.85 1.62
CA ALA A 216 7.54 -22.02 0.38
C ALA A 216 6.62 -22.02 -0.86
N ARG A 217 5.43 -22.62 -0.78
CA ARG A 217 4.43 -22.52 -1.85
C ARG A 217 3.93 -21.10 -2.05
N MET A 218 3.81 -20.33 -0.96
CA MET A 218 3.47 -18.91 -1.01
C MET A 218 4.68 -18.04 -1.38
N ALA A 219 5.91 -18.57 -1.37
CA ALA A 219 7.14 -17.78 -1.45
C ALA A 219 7.34 -17.08 -2.80
N GLY A 220 6.71 -17.58 -3.88
CA GLY A 220 6.62 -16.85 -5.15
C GLY A 220 6.02 -15.44 -4.98
N ASN A 221 5.14 -15.26 -4.00
CA ASN A 221 4.54 -13.97 -3.65
C ASN A 221 5.30 -13.26 -2.51
N TYR A 222 6.08 -13.97 -1.68
CA TYR A 222 6.84 -13.34 -0.58
C TYR A 222 8.07 -12.58 -1.06
N HIS A 223 8.83 -13.12 -2.02
CA HIS A 223 10.16 -12.58 -2.34
C HIS A 223 10.10 -11.13 -2.86
N ARG A 224 9.05 -10.77 -3.60
CA ARG A 224 8.84 -9.38 -4.07
C ARG A 224 8.28 -8.46 -3.00
N VAL A 225 7.49 -8.99 -2.07
CA VAL A 225 6.86 -8.21 -1.01
C VAL A 225 7.86 -7.84 0.09
N PHE A 226 8.80 -8.76 0.39
CA PHE A 226 9.66 -8.68 1.57
C PHE A 226 11.17 -8.74 1.31
N ASP A 227 11.64 -9.37 0.22
CA ASP A 227 13.07 -9.61 -0.01
C ASP A 227 13.69 -8.71 -1.09
N GLN A 228 12.86 -8.07 -1.93
CA GLN A 228 13.37 -7.05 -2.83
C GLN A 228 13.68 -5.79 -2.01
N PRO A 229 14.93 -5.30 -2.02
CA PRO A 229 15.21 -3.97 -1.50
C PRO A 229 14.34 -3.01 -2.32
N GLU A 230 13.37 -2.36 -1.68
CA GLU A 230 12.64 -1.26 -2.32
C GLU A 230 13.72 -0.28 -2.83
N GLU A 231 13.79 -0.06 -4.15
CA GLU A 231 14.75 0.89 -4.74
C GLU A 231 14.41 2.30 -4.27
N GLY A 232 14.95 2.68 -3.11
CA GLY A 232 14.66 3.93 -2.42
C GLY A 232 13.21 4.03 -1.92
N ASP A 233 12.96 4.95 -0.99
CA ASP A 233 11.61 5.26 -0.54
C ASP A 233 10.89 6.14 -1.58
N VAL A 234 10.11 5.50 -2.46
CA VAL A 234 9.33 6.19 -3.50
C VAL A 234 8.36 7.22 -2.92
N ILE A 235 7.85 6.99 -1.70
CA ILE A 235 6.90 7.90 -1.04
C ILE A 235 7.64 9.16 -0.61
N ALA A 236 8.81 9.01 0.02
CA ALA A 236 9.66 10.14 0.40
C ALA A 236 10.10 10.94 -0.83
N ASP A 237 10.47 10.27 -1.93
CA ASP A 237 10.86 10.93 -3.18
C ASP A 237 9.71 11.71 -3.81
N ILE A 238 8.49 11.15 -3.82
CA ILE A 238 7.28 11.86 -4.27
C ILE A 238 7.02 13.08 -3.37
N GLN A 239 7.14 12.95 -2.05
CA GLN A 239 6.97 14.09 -1.14
C GLN A 239 8.02 15.18 -1.37
N GLN A 240 9.28 14.80 -1.60
CA GLN A 240 10.34 15.73 -1.94
C GLN A 240 10.02 16.46 -3.25
N PHE A 241 9.54 15.73 -4.26
CA PHE A 241 9.16 16.31 -5.53
C PHE A 241 7.98 17.27 -5.42
N VAL A 242 6.97 16.96 -4.60
CA VAL A 242 5.89 17.90 -4.24
C VAL A 242 6.47 19.21 -3.67
N ARG A 243 7.48 19.14 -2.79
CA ARG A 243 8.10 20.35 -2.21
C ARG A 243 8.89 21.17 -3.23
N GLN A 244 9.35 20.57 -4.33
CA GLN A 244 10.06 21.26 -5.40
C GLN A 244 9.10 22.03 -6.33
N VAL A 245 7.92 21.44 -6.61
CA VAL A 245 6.92 21.99 -7.55
C VAL A 245 6.04 23.07 -6.92
N TYR A 246 5.77 22.98 -5.62
CA TYR A 246 4.97 23.97 -4.91
C TYR A 246 5.86 24.95 -4.15
N HIS A 247 5.51 26.24 -4.16
CA HIS A 247 6.05 27.19 -3.18
C HIS A 247 5.80 26.63 -1.78
N HIS A 248 6.74 26.84 -0.85
CA HIS A 248 6.57 26.47 0.55
C HIS A 248 5.28 27.09 1.08
N ARG A 249 4.17 26.34 1.04
CA ARG A 249 3.02 26.66 1.88
C ARG A 249 3.49 26.45 3.31
N PRO A 250 3.20 27.36 4.25
CA PRO A 250 3.22 26.97 5.66
C PRO A 250 2.38 25.72 5.75
N ARG A 251 2.96 24.66 6.32
CA ARG A 251 2.35 23.34 6.49
C ARG A 251 0.85 23.53 6.69
N SER A 252 0.02 23.18 5.69
CA SER A 252 -1.31 22.71 6.03
C SER A 252 -1.00 21.48 6.84
N VAL A 253 -1.04 21.67 8.15
CA VAL A 253 -0.87 20.64 9.15
C VAL A 253 -1.80 19.54 8.68
N ILE A 254 -1.24 18.49 8.04
CA ILE A 254 -1.76 17.16 8.31
C ILE A 254 -1.81 17.18 9.82
N LEU A 255 -3.03 17.23 10.38
CA LEU A 255 -3.22 17.08 11.82
C LEU A 255 -2.22 16.02 12.22
N ASN A 256 -1.16 16.43 12.93
CA ASN A 256 -0.36 15.46 13.65
C ASN A 256 -1.43 14.75 14.46
N TYR A 257 -1.71 13.49 14.10
CA TYR A 257 -2.54 12.67 14.95
C TYR A 257 -1.94 12.83 16.34
N PRO A 258 -2.75 13.16 17.36
CA PRO A 258 -2.23 13.43 18.68
C PRO A 258 -1.56 12.14 19.16
N THR A 259 -0.23 12.06 19.04
CA THR A 259 0.60 11.05 19.69
C THR A 259 0.77 11.35 21.17
N SER A 260 0.03 12.32 21.72
CA SER A 260 -0.11 12.54 23.15
C SER A 260 -1.45 13.22 23.43
N LEU A 261 -2.32 12.54 24.20
CA LEU A 261 -3.42 13.19 24.89
C LEU A 261 -2.94 13.68 26.28
N PRO A 262 -3.56 14.73 26.83
CA PRO A 262 -3.22 15.27 28.14
C PRO A 262 -3.46 14.24 29.23
N ILE A 263 -2.51 14.10 30.15
CA ILE A 263 -2.70 13.35 31.38
C ILE A 263 -3.57 14.23 32.29
N ASP A 264 -4.89 14.06 32.23
CA ASP A 264 -5.77 14.59 33.27
C ASP A 264 -5.98 13.49 34.33
N PRO A 265 -5.65 13.71 35.62
CA PRO A 265 -5.66 12.64 36.63
C PRO A 265 -7.05 12.27 37.15
N GLU A 266 -8.12 12.94 36.70
CA GLU A 266 -9.43 12.86 37.35
C GLU A 266 -10.60 12.68 36.36
N ALA A 267 -10.71 11.51 35.73
CA ALA A 267 -11.98 11.09 35.14
C ALA A 267 -12.10 9.56 35.06
N GLY A 268 -12.95 9.00 35.92
CA GLY A 268 -13.32 7.59 35.92
C GLY A 268 -14.15 7.19 34.70
N SER A 269 -13.79 6.03 34.14
CA SER A 269 -14.60 5.09 33.33
C SER A 269 -15.79 5.62 32.51
N SER A 270 -15.66 5.65 31.19
CA SER A 270 -16.16 4.57 30.29
C SER A 270 -16.10 5.05 28.84
N PHE A 271 -15.07 4.64 28.11
CA PHE A 271 -15.05 4.76 26.65
C PHE A 271 -14.42 3.47 26.09
N LEU A 272 -15.28 2.54 25.67
CA LEU A 272 -14.91 1.33 24.95
C LEU A 272 -14.64 1.70 23.49
N GLU A 273 -13.57 2.44 23.24
CA GLU A 273 -13.01 2.58 21.90
C GLU A 273 -12.01 1.44 21.67
N ARG A 274 -12.28 0.63 20.66
CA ARG A 274 -11.39 -0.43 20.17
C ARG A 274 -10.08 0.19 19.71
N ARG A 275 -9.12 0.26 20.64
CA ARG A 275 -7.72 0.61 20.38
C ARG A 275 -7.18 -0.29 19.28
N LYS A 276 -7.02 0.24 18.06
CA LYS A 276 -6.04 -0.27 17.11
C LYS A 276 -4.70 0.30 17.56
N SER A 277 -3.90 -0.50 18.26
CA SER A 277 -2.53 -0.16 18.58
C SER A 277 -1.75 -0.02 17.28
N VAL A 278 -1.38 1.21 16.92
CA VAL A 278 -0.37 1.47 15.90
C VAL A 278 0.97 1.32 16.59
N VAL A 279 1.72 0.29 16.21
CA VAL A 279 3.13 0.14 16.58
C VAL A 279 3.88 1.20 15.77
N LEU A 280 4.43 2.23 16.44
CA LEU A 280 5.44 3.09 15.84
C LEU A 280 6.71 2.23 15.74
N VAL A 281 7.12 1.92 14.52
CA VAL A 281 8.33 1.16 14.24
C VAL A 281 9.46 2.16 14.06
N ASP A 282 10.47 2.08 14.93
CA ASP A 282 11.73 2.82 14.78
C ASP A 282 12.40 2.43 13.44
N GLU A 283 12.92 3.43 12.73
CA GLU A 283 13.44 3.37 11.35
C GLU A 283 14.74 2.54 11.16
N GLN A 284 15.04 1.54 12.00
CA GLN A 284 16.30 0.79 11.91
C GLN A 284 16.20 -0.74 11.94
N GLU A 285 15.00 -1.30 12.02
CA GLU A 285 14.81 -2.71 11.67
C GLU A 285 13.83 -2.76 10.51
N THR A 286 14.34 -3.15 9.34
CA THR A 286 13.50 -3.79 8.33
C THR A 286 12.58 -4.73 9.09
N ILE A 287 11.27 -4.48 9.05
CA ILE A 287 10.27 -5.41 9.57
C ILE A 287 10.28 -6.60 8.60
N LEU A 288 11.39 -7.32 8.62
CA LEU A 288 11.41 -8.75 8.36
C LEU A 288 10.29 -9.26 9.22
N PHE A 289 9.29 -9.79 8.55
CA PHE A 289 8.18 -10.53 9.09
C PHE A 289 8.76 -11.66 9.95
N ASN A 290 9.20 -11.34 11.18
CA ASN A 290 9.86 -12.26 12.09
C ASN A 290 8.74 -13.06 12.73
N MET A 291 8.37 -14.11 12.02
CA MET A 291 7.32 -15.00 12.44
C MET A 291 7.84 -15.81 13.61
N ALA A 292 7.48 -15.37 14.82
CA ALA A 292 7.78 -16.11 16.04
C ALA A 292 7.33 -17.57 15.88
N GLN A 293 8.22 -18.50 16.21
CA GLN A 293 7.92 -19.91 16.11
C GLN A 293 6.75 -20.25 17.05
N PRO A 294 5.80 -21.10 16.60
CA PRO A 294 4.68 -21.50 17.44
C PRO A 294 5.18 -22.32 18.64
N GLN A 295 4.74 -21.95 19.85
CA GLN A 295 5.08 -22.67 21.07
C GLN A 295 3.94 -23.64 21.43
N PHE A 296 4.15 -24.93 21.16
CA PHE A 296 3.17 -25.98 21.44
C PHE A 296 3.21 -26.50 22.89
N GLU A 297 4.32 -26.27 23.59
CA GLU A 297 4.44 -26.62 25.00
C GLU A 297 3.38 -25.91 25.84
N PRO A 298 2.61 -26.63 26.67
CA PRO A 298 1.60 -26.00 27.50
C PRO A 298 2.20 -25.04 28.52
N ALA A 299 1.59 -23.88 28.69
CA ALA A 299 2.02 -22.94 29.71
C ALA A 299 1.70 -23.48 31.12
N GLY A 300 2.35 -22.91 32.14
CA GLY A 300 2.21 -23.33 33.55
C GLY A 300 0.74 -23.48 34.00
N TRP A 301 -0.15 -22.61 33.50
CA TRP A 301 -1.58 -22.57 33.82
C TRP A 301 -2.45 -23.54 33.01
N ASP A 302 -1.94 -24.15 31.93
CA ASP A 302 -2.67 -25.09 31.07
C ASP A 302 -2.62 -26.53 31.60
N TRP A 303 -1.59 -26.85 32.39
CA TRP A 303 -1.37 -28.18 32.96
C TRP A 303 -2.58 -28.75 33.73
N PRO A 304 -3.30 -27.99 34.57
CA PRO A 304 -4.48 -28.51 35.27
C PRO A 304 -5.62 -28.93 34.34
N GLN A 305 -5.69 -28.34 33.13
CA GLN A 305 -6.70 -28.69 32.14
C GLN A 305 -6.28 -29.90 31.30
N ILE A 306 -4.99 -29.98 30.97
CA ILE A 306 -4.41 -31.06 30.17
C ILE A 306 -4.28 -32.34 31.00
N LEU A 307 -3.55 -32.27 32.10
CA LEU A 307 -3.22 -33.40 32.96
C LEU A 307 -4.25 -33.57 34.09
N LYS A 308 -4.98 -34.68 34.08
CA LYS A 308 -5.99 -34.98 35.11
C LYS A 308 -5.47 -35.94 36.17
N HIS A 309 -5.50 -35.51 37.43
CA HIS A 309 -5.25 -36.37 38.60
C HIS A 309 -6.53 -37.01 39.10
N LYS A 310 -6.46 -38.31 39.44
CA LYS A 310 -7.52 -38.98 40.20
C LYS A 310 -7.00 -39.43 41.56
N LYS A 311 -7.27 -38.61 42.59
CA LYS A 311 -6.90 -38.84 44.00
C LYS A 311 -7.15 -40.26 44.55
N PRO A 312 -8.31 -40.92 44.35
CA PRO A 312 -8.59 -42.23 44.98
C PRO A 312 -7.73 -43.41 44.48
N ARG A 313 -7.03 -43.28 43.35
CA ARG A 313 -6.16 -44.35 42.81
C ARG A 313 -4.73 -43.87 42.50
N ASN A 314 -4.44 -42.61 42.78
CA ASN A 314 -3.20 -41.92 42.43
C ASN A 314 -2.75 -42.14 40.96
N ILE A 315 -3.71 -42.17 40.03
CA ILE A 315 -3.45 -42.31 38.59
C ILE A 315 -3.55 -40.93 37.94
N TRP A 316 -2.61 -40.66 37.05
CA TRP A 316 -2.60 -39.47 36.21
C TRP A 316 -2.84 -39.88 34.77
N SER A 317 -3.67 -39.10 34.08
CA SER A 317 -3.94 -39.36 32.67
C SER A 317 -4.19 -38.08 31.90
N THR A 318 -3.84 -38.09 30.62
CA THR A 318 -4.26 -37.06 29.66
C THR A 318 -5.00 -37.70 28.50
N SER A 319 -5.99 -36.99 27.97
CA SER A 319 -6.71 -37.43 26.78
C SER A 319 -5.94 -36.95 25.55
N VAL A 320 -5.69 -37.86 24.61
CA VAL A 320 -5.03 -37.51 23.34
C VAL A 320 -5.86 -36.47 22.59
N SER A 321 -7.19 -36.60 22.58
CA SER A 321 -8.08 -35.63 21.96
C SER A 321 -7.97 -34.23 22.59
N ARG A 322 -7.63 -34.10 23.88
CA ARG A 322 -7.42 -32.79 24.52
C ARG A 322 -6.06 -32.20 24.16
N LEU A 323 -5.03 -33.03 24.09
CA LEU A 323 -3.71 -32.58 23.63
C LEU A 323 -3.80 -32.11 22.17
N ALA A 324 -4.55 -32.83 21.34
CA ALA A 324 -4.83 -32.44 19.96
C ALA A 324 -5.64 -31.14 19.87
N ASP A 325 -6.59 -30.90 20.78
CA ASP A 325 -7.31 -29.62 20.86
C ASP A 325 -6.38 -28.45 21.16
N HIS A 326 -5.46 -28.62 22.11
CA HIS A 326 -4.43 -27.64 22.44
C HIS A 326 -3.55 -27.35 21.22
N PHE A 327 -3.00 -28.38 20.57
CA PHE A 327 -2.15 -28.19 19.40
C PHE A 327 -2.90 -27.59 18.19
N ALA A 328 -4.15 -28.00 17.97
CA ALA A 328 -4.98 -27.39 16.93
C ALA A 328 -5.21 -25.89 17.21
N GLN A 329 -5.43 -25.51 18.46
CA GLN A 329 -5.59 -24.12 18.87
C GLN A 329 -4.30 -23.31 18.67
N VAL A 330 -3.15 -23.82 19.13
CA VAL A 330 -1.85 -23.15 18.93
C VAL A 330 -1.56 -22.93 17.45
N GLY A 331 -1.79 -23.93 16.60
CA GLY A 331 -1.62 -23.78 15.15
C GLY A 331 -2.61 -22.79 14.52
N LEU A 332 -3.84 -22.71 15.05
CA LEU A 332 -4.84 -21.74 14.60
C LEU A 332 -4.42 -20.31 14.98
N ASP A 333 -3.88 -20.12 16.18
CA ASP A 333 -3.39 -18.84 16.67
C ASP A 333 -2.17 -18.39 15.85
N TYR A 334 -1.26 -19.31 15.52
CA TYR A 334 -0.16 -19.06 14.59
C TYR A 334 -0.65 -18.49 13.26
N TYR A 335 -1.53 -19.20 12.54
CA TYR A 335 -2.08 -18.72 11.26
C TYR A 335 -2.92 -17.44 11.39
N SER A 336 -3.62 -17.26 12.51
CA SER A 336 -4.37 -16.04 12.78
C SER A 336 -3.45 -14.83 12.98
N ASN A 337 -2.33 -15.01 13.68
CA ASN A 337 -1.32 -13.97 13.85
C ASN A 337 -0.64 -13.62 12.51
N MET A 338 -0.31 -14.64 11.68
CA MET A 338 0.19 -14.40 10.32
C MET A 338 -0.76 -13.50 9.52
N LEU A 339 -2.05 -13.86 9.53
CA LEU A 339 -3.09 -13.16 8.79
C LEU A 339 -3.26 -11.72 9.31
N ASN A 340 -3.27 -11.53 10.62
CA ASN A 340 -3.42 -10.20 11.23
C ASN A 340 -2.23 -9.29 10.88
N ASN A 341 -1.00 -9.80 10.94
CA ASN A 341 0.20 -9.03 10.57
C ASN A 341 0.17 -8.65 9.08
N ALA A 342 -0.16 -9.60 8.20
CA ALA A 342 -0.31 -9.31 6.78
C ALA A 342 -1.43 -8.27 6.51
N GLN A 343 -2.52 -8.29 7.27
CA GLN A 343 -3.61 -7.31 7.15
C GLN A 343 -3.17 -5.91 7.57
N LEU A 344 -2.36 -5.79 8.63
CA LEU A 344 -1.82 -4.50 9.05
C LEU A 344 -0.87 -3.93 7.98
N MET A 345 0.01 -4.76 7.42
CA MET A 345 0.90 -4.34 6.35
C MET A 345 0.13 -3.95 5.09
N HIS A 346 -0.91 -4.71 4.73
CA HIS A 346 -1.76 -4.41 3.58
C HIS A 346 -2.47 -3.07 3.74
N ALA A 347 -3.10 -2.84 4.90
CA ALA A 347 -3.78 -1.58 5.18
C ALA A 347 -2.80 -0.38 5.13
N HIS A 348 -1.60 -0.53 5.68
CA HIS A 348 -0.57 0.49 5.63
C HIS A 348 -0.14 0.77 4.18
N ARG A 349 0.19 -0.26 3.40
CA ARG A 349 0.60 -0.12 1.99
C ARG A 349 -0.50 0.46 1.11
N THR A 350 -1.77 0.10 1.33
CA THR A 350 -2.91 0.73 0.63
C THR A 350 -2.93 2.23 0.88
N GLN A 351 -2.86 2.66 2.14
CA GLN A 351 -2.88 4.08 2.48
C GLN A 351 -1.71 4.84 1.85
N MET A 352 -0.52 4.24 1.86
CA MET A 352 0.68 4.82 1.26
C MET A 352 0.58 4.93 -0.26
N LEU A 353 0.09 3.87 -0.94
CA LEU A 353 -0.12 3.85 -2.39
C LEU A 353 -1.15 4.90 -2.83
N GLU A 354 -2.28 5.01 -2.11
CA GLU A 354 -3.30 6.04 -2.38
C GLU A 354 -2.72 7.44 -2.24
N PHE A 355 -2.00 7.69 -1.15
CA PHE A 355 -1.35 8.98 -0.89
C PHE A 355 -0.32 9.34 -1.97
N ALA A 356 0.55 8.39 -2.33
CA ALA A 356 1.61 8.58 -3.32
C ALA A 356 1.01 8.83 -4.72
N THR A 357 0.01 8.03 -5.11
CA THR A 357 -0.70 8.17 -6.40
C THR A 357 -1.38 9.54 -6.48
N HIS A 358 -2.10 9.94 -5.44
CA HIS A 358 -2.77 11.24 -5.40
C HIS A 358 -1.75 12.39 -5.48
N SER A 359 -0.66 12.29 -4.73
CA SER A 359 0.39 13.32 -4.69
C SER A 359 1.08 13.48 -6.04
N LEU A 360 1.47 12.36 -6.67
CA LEU A 360 2.13 12.38 -7.98
C LEU A 360 1.19 12.91 -9.07
N LEU A 361 -0.08 12.50 -9.07
CA LEU A 361 -1.09 13.02 -10.00
C LEU A 361 -1.31 14.52 -9.82
N LYS A 362 -1.32 14.99 -8.57
CA LYS A 362 -1.44 16.41 -8.24
C LYS A 362 -0.23 17.21 -8.75
N VAL A 363 0.98 16.67 -8.64
CA VAL A 363 2.18 17.28 -9.21
C VAL A 363 2.13 17.31 -10.73
N TYR A 364 1.76 16.20 -11.37
CA TYR A 364 1.59 16.14 -12.82
C TYR A 364 0.65 17.21 -13.35
N ARG A 365 -0.53 17.38 -12.73
CA ARG A 365 -1.49 18.44 -13.10
C ARG A 365 -0.92 19.85 -12.90
N ALA A 366 -0.14 20.07 -11.84
CA ALA A 366 0.52 21.36 -11.61
C ALA A 366 1.53 21.68 -12.71
N LEU A 367 2.32 20.69 -13.15
CA LEU A 367 3.26 20.88 -14.26
C LEU A 367 2.56 21.07 -15.61
N GLN A 368 1.42 20.42 -15.84
CA GLN A 368 0.61 20.68 -17.04
C GLN A 368 0.11 22.14 -17.07
N LEU A 369 -0.28 22.69 -15.92
CA LEU A 369 -0.66 24.10 -15.80
C LEU A 369 0.53 25.03 -16.05
N GLU A 370 1.68 24.74 -15.45
CA GLU A 370 2.90 25.54 -15.63
C GLU A 370 3.39 25.53 -17.08
N GLN A 371 3.42 24.35 -17.71
CA GLN A 371 3.76 24.20 -19.14
C GLN A 371 2.76 24.94 -20.03
N GLY A 372 1.47 24.91 -19.70
CA GLY A 372 0.44 25.67 -20.41
C GLY A 372 0.69 27.18 -20.34
N LEU A 373 1.04 27.71 -19.17
CA LEU A 373 1.42 29.12 -19.00
C LEU A 373 2.68 29.47 -19.80
N ALA A 374 3.72 28.63 -19.76
CA ALA A 374 4.95 28.83 -20.52
C ALA A 374 4.69 28.87 -22.04
N ASN A 375 3.83 27.96 -22.53
CA ASN A 375 3.42 27.94 -23.93
C ASN A 375 2.69 29.23 -24.33
N LEU A 376 1.72 29.69 -23.52
CA LEU A 376 0.99 30.93 -23.79
C LEU A 376 1.91 32.16 -23.81
N ASN A 377 2.88 32.23 -22.89
CA ASN A 377 3.90 33.29 -22.90
C ASN A 377 4.75 33.27 -24.17
N ARG A 378 5.14 32.08 -24.63
CA ARG A 378 5.88 31.91 -25.89
C ARG A 378 5.02 32.32 -27.09
N THR A 379 3.75 31.91 -27.14
CA THR A 379 2.80 32.28 -28.19
C THR A 379 2.65 33.79 -28.29
N LEU A 380 2.51 34.50 -27.16
CA LEU A 380 2.45 35.96 -27.16
C LEU A 380 3.71 36.59 -27.77
N CYS A 381 4.90 36.09 -27.42
CA CYS A 381 6.14 36.60 -28.00
C CYS A 381 6.20 36.38 -29.53
N ILE A 382 5.76 35.21 -30.00
CA ILE A 382 5.68 34.90 -31.44
C ILE A 382 4.69 35.85 -32.14
N LEU A 383 3.51 36.06 -31.55
CA LEU A 383 2.49 36.96 -32.09
C LEU A 383 3.01 38.39 -32.21
N TYR A 384 3.65 38.93 -31.17
CA TYR A 384 4.23 40.28 -31.22
C TYR A 384 5.32 40.43 -32.29
N LYS A 385 6.20 39.43 -32.44
CA LYS A 385 7.24 39.44 -33.49
C LYS A 385 6.63 39.39 -34.91
N LEU A 386 5.64 38.52 -35.12
CA LEU A 386 4.93 38.43 -36.41
C LEU A 386 4.20 39.73 -36.72
N GLN A 387 3.51 40.32 -35.74
CA GLN A 387 2.84 41.61 -35.90
C GLN A 387 3.83 42.72 -36.31
N GLN A 388 5.01 42.78 -35.69
CA GLN A 388 6.08 43.73 -36.07
C GLN A 388 6.55 43.52 -37.51
N HIS A 389 6.80 42.27 -37.94
CA HIS A 389 7.17 41.98 -39.32
C HIS A 389 6.08 42.39 -40.32
N THR A 390 4.82 42.17 -39.97
CA THR A 390 3.67 42.53 -40.82
C THR A 390 3.51 44.05 -40.93
N HIS A 391 3.78 44.80 -39.85
CA HIS A 391 3.80 46.27 -39.87
C HIS A 391 5.00 46.84 -40.64
N HIS A 392 6.18 46.22 -40.58
CA HIS A 392 7.34 46.63 -41.39
C HIS A 392 7.15 46.41 -42.89
N LEU A 393 6.37 45.40 -43.29
CA LEU A 393 6.01 45.15 -44.69
C LEU A 393 4.94 46.11 -45.24
N SER A 394 4.16 46.76 -44.36
CA SER A 394 3.08 47.68 -44.72
C SER A 394 3.46 49.16 -44.65
N GLN A 395 4.69 49.50 -44.22
CA GLN A 395 5.23 50.85 -44.38
C GLN A 395 5.80 51.00 -45.81
N PRO A 396 5.42 52.04 -46.57
CA PRO A 396 5.99 52.28 -47.89
C PRO A 396 7.49 52.54 -47.75
N LYS A 397 8.31 51.82 -48.52
CA LYS A 397 9.73 52.14 -48.68
C LYS A 397 9.81 53.57 -49.24
N ILE A 398 10.37 54.49 -48.45
CA ILE A 398 10.68 55.86 -48.88
C ILE A 398 11.83 55.81 -49.89
#